data_AF-A0A1F9Z2I3-F1
#
_entry.id   AF-A0A1F9Z2I3-F1
#
_cell.length_a   1.000
_cell.length_b   1.000
_cell.length_c   1.000
_cell.angle_alpha   90.00
_cell.angle_beta   90.00
_cell.angle_gamma   90.00
#
_symmetry.space_group_name_H-M   'P 1'
#
loop_
_entity.id
_entity.type
_entity.pdbx_description
1 polymer ?
#
loop_
_entity_poly.entity_id
_entity_poly.type
_entity_poly.pdbx_seq_one_letter_code
_entity_poly.pdbx_strand_id
1 'polypeptide(L)' 'MAQPKLNQKMLNSILIPYPQYSEQKTIVKKLDALSAETKKLESIYQKKLDDLEELKKSILNKAFTGML' A
#
# COMPACT_ATOMS: atom_id res chain seq x y z
N MET A 1 -9.69 -9.28 -32.04
CA MET A 1 -10.14 -9.50 -30.65
C MET A 1 -10.86 -8.24 -30.18
N ALA A 2 -12.12 -8.32 -29.73
CA ALA A 2 -12.85 -7.15 -29.25
C ALA A 2 -12.44 -6.87 -27.79
N GLN A 3 -11.84 -5.71 -27.52
CA GLN A 3 -11.60 -5.28 -26.14
C GLN A 3 -12.92 -4.81 -25.52
N PRO A 4 -13.27 -5.28 -24.30
CA PRO A 4 -14.43 -4.75 -23.59
C PRO A 4 -14.20 -3.25 -23.31
N LYS A 5 -15.01 -2.40 -23.94
CA LYS A 5 -15.04 -0.95 -23.71
C LYS A 5 -16.20 -0.63 -22.79
N LEU A 6 -15.88 -0.09 -21.62
CA LEU A 6 -16.86 0.52 -20.74
C LEU A 6 -17.41 1.78 -21.43
N ASN A 7 -18.65 1.71 -21.90
CA ASN A 7 -19.31 2.83 -22.57
C ASN A 7 -20.20 3.62 -21.59
N GLN A 8 -20.66 4.80 -22.00
CA GLN A 8 -21.47 5.69 -21.14
C GLN A 8 -22.74 5.02 -20.60
N LYS A 9 -23.40 4.18 -21.42
CA LYS A 9 -24.61 3.47 -21.00
C LYS A 9 -24.31 2.48 -19.87
N MET A 10 -23.21 1.75 -19.99
CA MET A 10 -22.75 0.83 -18.96
C MET A 10 -22.33 1.55 -17.68
N LEU A 11 -21.63 2.69 -17.79
CA LEU A 11 -21.29 3.53 -16.63
C LEU A 11 -22.53 3.98 -15.86
N ASN A 12 -23.54 4.49 -16.58
CA ASN A 12 -24.76 5.01 -15.97
C ASN A 12 -25.63 3.91 -15.34
N SER A 13 -25.45 2.64 -15.74
CA SER A 13 -26.17 1.50 -15.14
C SER A 13 -25.56 1.00 -13.82
N ILE A 14 -24.40 1.51 -13.41
CA ILE A 14 -23.77 1.10 -12.15
C ILE A 14 -24.54 1.73 -10.99
N LEU A 15 -25.14 0.88 -10.15
CA LEU A 15 -25.78 1.30 -8.92
C LEU A 15 -24.71 1.61 -7.88
N ILE A 16 -24.72 2.85 -7.38
CA ILE A 16 -23.77 3.31 -6.36
C ILE A 16 -24.57 3.65 -5.10
N PRO A 17 -24.23 3.09 -3.93
CA PRO A 17 -24.84 3.50 -2.67
C PRO A 17 -24.49 4.96 -2.39
N TYR A 18 -25.51 5.78 -2.14
CA TYR A 18 -25.36 7.22 -1.91
C TYR A 18 -25.87 7.58 -0.50
N PRO A 19 -25.05 7.36 0.54
CA PRO A 19 -25.41 7.70 1.91
C PRO A 19 -25.45 9.23 2.11
N GLN A 20 -25.93 9.69 3.27
CA GLN A 20 -25.94 11.12 3.58
C GLN A 20 -24.52 11.69 3.62
N TYR A 21 -24.37 12.98 3.30
CA TYR A 21 -23.05 13.62 3.18
C TYR A 21 -22.20 13.54 4.47
N SER A 22 -22.83 13.57 5.64
CA SER A 22 -22.17 13.38 6.94
C SER A 22 -21.55 11.98 7.08
N GLU A 23 -22.28 10.96 6.63
CA GLU A 23 -21.83 9.57 6.63
C GLU A 23 -20.73 9.35 5.60
N GLN A 24 -20.86 9.93 4.38
CA GLN A 24 -19.79 9.93 3.38
C GLN A 24 -18.48 10.47 3.96
N LYS A 25 -18.52 11.64 4.62
CA LYS A 25 -17.33 12.23 5.28
C LYS A 25 -16.76 11.32 6.36
N THR A 26 -17.61 10.66 7.12
CA THR A 26 -17.18 9.75 8.19
C THR A 26 -16.47 8.53 7.62
N ILE A 27 -17.01 7.94 6.55
CA ILE A 27 -16.41 6.81 5.84
C ILE A 27 -15.06 7.22 5.25
N VAL A 28 -14.99 8.35 4.55
CA VAL A 28 -13.74 8.86 3.96
C VAL A 28 -12.67 9.06 5.03
N LYS A 29 -12.99 9.72 6.16
CA LYS A 29 -12.02 9.91 7.25
C LYS A 29 -11.46 8.59 7.79
N LYS A 30 -12.30 7.56 7.93
CA LYS A 30 -11.85 6.23 8.39
C LYS A 30 -10.93 5.57 7.36
N LEU A 31 -11.27 5.66 6.07
CA LEU A 31 -10.46 5.11 4.99
C LEU A 31 -9.12 5.84 4.88
N ASP A 32 -9.09 7.16 5.02
CA ASP A 32 -7.87 7.96 4.99
C ASP A 32 -6.94 7.58 6.15
N ALA A 33 -7.49 7.44 7.37
CA ALA A 33 -6.73 7.01 8.53
C ALA A 33 -6.13 5.61 8.33
N LEU A 34 -6.94 4.65 7.87
CA LEU A 34 -6.47 3.28 7.61
C LEU A 34 -5.40 3.23 6.51
N SER A 35 -5.58 4.03 5.46
CA SER A 35 -4.60 4.16 4.37
C SER A 35 -3.27 4.72 4.86
N ALA A 36 -3.31 5.76 5.71
CA ALA A 36 -2.11 6.34 6.31
C ALA A 36 -1.37 5.34 7.20
N GLU A 37 -2.09 4.60 8.05
CA GLU A 37 -1.52 3.54 8.88
C GLU A 37 -0.89 2.42 8.04
N THR A 38 -1.58 1.98 6.99
CA THR A 38 -1.09 0.92 6.10
C THR A 38 0.19 1.35 5.38
N LYS A 39 0.24 2.57 4.84
CA LYS A 39 1.45 3.10 4.19
C LYS A 39 2.62 3.26 5.16
N LYS A 40 2.34 3.70 6.39
CA LYS A 40 3.36 3.79 7.45
C LYS A 40 3.92 2.41 7.77
N LEU A 41 3.05 1.42 7.90
CA LEU A 41 3.44 0.04 8.19
C LEU A 41 4.29 -0.55 7.07
N GLU A 42 3.86 -0.37 5.82
CA GLU A 42 4.61 -0.77 4.62
C GLU A 42 6.02 -0.17 4.61
N SER A 43 6.15 1.14 4.85
CA SER A 43 7.45 1.82 4.91
C SER A 43 8.35 1.26 6.03
N ILE A 44 7.80 0.95 7.20
CA ILE A 44 8.54 0.33 8.30
C ILE A 44 9.06 -1.06 7.89
N TYR A 45 8.24 -1.87 7.24
CA TYR A 45 8.66 -3.20 6.80
C TYR A 45 9.71 -3.13 5.69
N GLN A 46 9.56 -2.22 4.73
CA GLN A 46 10.57 -2.02 3.70
C GLN A 46 11.92 -1.64 4.32
N LYS A 47 11.93 -0.68 5.25
CA LYS A 47 13.16 -0.31 5.96
C LYS A 47 13.79 -1.49 6.71
N LYS A 48 12.98 -2.31 7.38
CA LYS A 48 13.49 -3.51 8.07
C LYS A 48 14.14 -4.51 7.11
N LEU A 49 13.59 -4.69 5.91
CA LEU A 49 14.18 -5.57 4.89
C LEU A 49 15.53 -5.01 4.41
N ASP A 50 15.60 -3.71 4.16
CA ASP A 50 16.83 -3.04 3.75
C ASP A 50 17.92 -3.15 4.85
N ASP A 51 17.56 -2.87 6.10
CA ASP A 51 18.45 -2.99 7.27
C ASP A 51 18.96 -4.44 7.45
N LEU A 52 18.11 -5.45 7.22
CA LEU A 52 18.50 -6.86 7.27
C LEU A 52 19.47 -7.24 6.14
N GLU A 53 19.27 -6.69 4.94
CA GLU A 53 20.18 -6.91 3.82
C GLU A 53 21.56 -6.30 4.10
N GLU A 54 21.59 -5.08 4.65
CA GLU A 54 22.82 -4.41 5.06
C GLU A 54 23.55 -5.19 6.16
N LEU A 55 22.82 -5.64 7.20
CA LEU A 55 23.38 -6.44 8.28
C LEU A 55 24.01 -7.74 7.75
N LYS A 56 23.32 -8.45 6.84
CA LYS A 56 23.85 -9.66 6.19
C LYS A 56 25.15 -9.36 5.44
N LYS A 57 25.20 -8.27 4.65
CA LYS A 57 26.42 -7.85 3.94
C LYS A 57 27.55 -7.52 4.91
N SER A 58 27.26 -6.80 5.99
CA SER A 58 28.24 -6.42 7.02
C SER A 58 28.86 -7.64 7.71
N ILE A 59 28.04 -8.63 8.09
CA ILE A 59 28.51 -9.88 8.70
C ILE A 59 29.39 -10.67 7.72
N LEU A 60 28.97 -10.83 6.47
CA LEU A 60 29.78 -11.52 5.46
C LEU A 60 31.12 -10.82 5.25
N ASN A 61 31.13 -9.50 5.12
CA ASN A 61 32.37 -8.73 4.99
C ASN A 61 33.31 -8.92 6.18
N LYS A 62 32.79 -8.91 7.42
CA LYS A 62 33.60 -9.19 8.62
C LYS A 62 34.18 -10.59 8.62
N ALA A 63 33.40 -11.59 8.19
CA ALA A 63 33.85 -12.98 8.08
C ALA A 63 34.96 -13.15 7.02
N PHE A 64 34.83 -12.48 5.87
CA PHE A 64 35.83 -12.57 4.79
C PHE A 64 37.09 -11.73 5.04
N THR A 65 37.03 -10.71 5.89
CA THR A 65 38.18 -9.86 6.26
C THR A 65 38.94 -10.36 7.49
N GLY A 66 38.53 -11.48 8.09
CA GLY A 66 39.20 -12.07 9.25
C GLY A 66 39.07 -11.24 10.54
N MET A 67 38.07 -10.37 10.62
CA MET A 67 37.78 -9.55 11.82
C MET A 67 36.78 -10.23 12.78
N LEU A 68 36.55 -11.53 12.62
CA LEU A 68 35.73 -12.38 13.50
C LEU A 68 36.59 -13.47 14.12
#